data_AF-A0A1Q7RW64-F1
#
_entry.id   AF-A0A1Q7RW64-F1
#
_cell.length_a   1.000
_cell.length_b   1.000
_cell.length_c   1.000
_cell.angle_alpha   90.00
_cell.angle_beta   90.00
_cell.angle_gamma   90.00
#
_symmetry.space_group_name_H-M   'P 1'
#
loop_
_entity.id
_entity.type
_entity.pdbx_description
1 polymer ?
#
loop_
_entity_poly.entity_id
_entity_poly.type
_entity_poly.pdbx_seq_one_letter_code
_entity_poly.pdbx_strand_id
1 'polypeptide(L)' 'MDWKFYERIGEDLKHRTDSSAELTLLTPRDVASNLGQSGWRIVGVWGGWRREAVTADHRKLIVLATPVG' A
#
# COMPACT_ATOMS: atom_id res chain seq x y z
N MET A 1 -16.63 -6.74 -4.35
CA MET A 1 -15.65 -6.59 -5.44
C MET A 1 -14.48 -7.45 -5.06
N ASP A 2 -14.13 -8.44 -5.88
CA ASP A 2 -13.07 -9.40 -5.54
C ASP A 2 -11.74 -8.94 -6.12
N TRP A 3 -10.75 -8.76 -5.24
CA TRP A 3 -9.40 -8.35 -5.58
C TRP A 3 -8.53 -9.55 -5.87
N LYS A 4 -7.84 -9.54 -7.02
CA LYS A 4 -6.90 -10.60 -7.41
C LYS A 4 -5.47 -10.13 -7.16
N PHE A 5 -4.71 -10.90 -6.38
CA PHE A 5 -3.32 -10.60 -6.05
C PHE A 5 -2.38 -11.44 -6.92
N TYR A 6 -1.38 -10.78 -7.48
CA TYR A 6 -0.38 -11.39 -8.36
C TYR A 6 1.02 -11.12 -7.82
N GLU A 7 1.91 -12.08 -8.01
CA GLU A 7 3.34 -11.97 -7.77
C GLU A 7 4.06 -11.89 -9.13
N ARG A 8 4.97 -10.92 -9.28
CA ARG A 8 5.79 -10.83 -10.48
C ARG A 8 6.97 -11.79 -10.38
N ILE A 9 7.10 -12.70 -11.35
CA ILE A 9 8.20 -13.66 -11.47
C ILE A 9 8.86 -13.46 -12.84
N GLY A 10 9.96 -12.73 -12.86
CA GLY A 10 10.59 -12.28 -14.12
C GLY A 10 9.69 -11.30 -14.87
N GLU A 11 9.32 -11.66 -16.10
CA GLU A 11 8.38 -10.88 -16.93
C GLU A 11 6.92 -11.31 -16.74
N ASP A 12 6.67 -12.42 -16.04
CA ASP A 12 5.34 -12.97 -15.86
C ASP A 12 4.66 -12.51 -14.56
N LEU A 13 3.32 -12.53 -14.56
CA LEU A 13 2.49 -12.33 -13.38
C LEU A 13 1.82 -13.66 -12.99
N LYS A 14 2.20 -14.22 -11.85
CA LYS A 14 1.59 -15.43 -11.29
C LYS A 14 0.49 -15.05 -10.31
N HIS A 15 -0.73 -15.59 -10.50
CA HIS A 15 -1.82 -15.41 -9.55
C HIS A 15 -1.48 -16.06 -8.20
N ARG A 16 -1.80 -15.37 -7.11
CA ARG A 16 -1.53 -15.83 -5.74
C ARG A 16 -2.81 -16.17 -4.98
N THR A 17 -3.77 -15.25 -4.99
CA THR A 17 -5.01 -15.40 -4.22
C THR A 17 -6.05 -14.38 -4.65
N ASP A 18 -7.29 -14.61 -4.25
CA ASP A 18 -8.40 -13.67 -4.37
C ASP A 18 -8.81 -13.20 -2.97
N SER A 19 -9.20 -11.94 -2.83
CA SER A 19 -9.70 -11.38 -1.58
C SER A 19 -11.00 -10.65 -1.82
N SER A 20 -12.01 -10.99 -1.03
CA SER A 20 -13.27 -10.27 -0.94
C SER A 20 -13.21 -9.12 0.08
N ALA A 21 -12.01 -8.68 0.49
CA ALA A 21 -11.83 -7.67 1.53
C ALA A 21 -12.63 -6.39 1.22
N GLU A 22 -13.42 -5.96 2.20
CA GLU A 22 -14.10 -4.68 2.14
C GLU A 22 -13.06 -3.54 2.16
N LEU A 23 -13.23 -2.61 1.22
CA LEU A 23 -12.35 -1.45 1.12
C LEU A 23 -12.64 -0.50 2.28
N THR A 24 -11.67 -0.36 3.18
CA THR A 24 -11.69 0.67 4.21
C THR A 24 -10.75 1.80 3.83
N LEU A 25 -11.21 3.04 3.95
CA LEU A 25 -10.33 4.20 3.84
C LEU A 25 -9.49 4.29 5.11
N LEU A 26 -8.18 4.21 4.94
CA LEU A 26 -7.21 4.33 6.03
C LEU A 26 -6.51 5.67 5.96
N THR A 27 -6.32 6.31 7.11
CA THR A 27 -5.41 7.45 7.22
C THR A 27 -3.96 6.95 7.14
N PRO A 28 -2.99 7.82 6.81
CA PRO A 28 -1.57 7.46 6.87
C PRO A 28 -1.14 6.89 8.23
N ARG A 29 -1.78 7.34 9.32
CA ARG A 29 -1.52 6.84 10.68
C ARG A 29 -2.01 5.39 10.85
N ASP A 30 -3.19 5.08 10.34
CA ASP A 30 -3.74 3.72 10.41
C ASP A 30 -2.88 2.75 9.59
N VAL A 31 -2.43 3.19 8.41
CA VAL A 31 -1.49 2.42 7.57
C VAL A 31 -0.18 2.17 8.31
N ALA A 32 0.38 3.18 8.97
CA ALA A 32 1.60 3.03 9.77
C ALA A 32 1.44 2.01 10.89
N SER A 33 0.32 2.04 11.60
CA SER A 33 0.01 1.09 12.68
C SER A 33 -0.09 -0.35 12.15
N ASN A 34 -0.85 -0.57 11.08
CA ASN A 34 -1.07 -1.90 10.51
C ASN A 34 0.23 -2.51 9.95
N LEU A 35 1.04 -1.70 9.27
CA LEU A 35 2.34 -2.12 8.76
C LEU A 35 3.32 -2.42 9.91
N GLY A 36 3.35 -1.57 10.93
CA GLY A 36 4.21 -1.75 12.10
C GLY A 36 3.94 -3.07 12.84
N GLN A 37 2.68 -3.44 13.03
CA GLN A 37 2.29 -4.71 13.64
C GLN A 37 2.76 -5.93 12.83
N SER A 38 3.00 -5.76 11.53
CA SER A 38 3.43 -6.82 10.61
C SER A 38 4.95 -6.80 10.34
N GLY A 39 5.72 -6.01 11.09
CA GLY A 39 7.18 -5.91 10.92
C GLY A 39 7.61 -5.06 9.73
N TRP A 40 6.80 -4.10 9.30
CA TRP A 40 7.12 -3.14 8.24
C TRP A 40 7.21 -1.71 8.78
N ARG A 41 8.10 -0.91 8.19
CA ARG A 41 8.29 0.51 8.53
C ARG A 41 8.07 1.37 7.29
N ILE A 42 7.24 2.40 7.42
CA ILE A 42 7.07 3.42 6.37
C ILE A 42 8.34 4.26 6.25
N VAL A 43 8.83 4.43 5.03
CA VAL A 43 10.00 5.25 4.70
C VAL A 43 9.68 6.41 3.75
N GLY A 44 8.47 6.46 3.20
CA GLY A 44 8.03 7.56 2.35
C GLY A 44 6.51 7.57 2.16
N VAL A 45 5.96 8.78 2.05
CA VAL A 45 4.55 9.01 1.73
C VAL A 45 4.47 10.16 0.73
N TRP A 46 3.70 9.96 -0.34
CA TRP A 46 3.50 10.96 -1.38
C TRP A 46 2.05 11.09 -1.81
N GLY A 47 1.70 12.26 -2.31
CA GLY A 47 0.44 12.51 -3.00
C GLY A 47 0.51 12.20 -4.50
N GLY A 48 -0.65 11.95 -5.09
CA GLY A 48 -0.79 11.85 -6.54
C GLY A 48 -0.04 10.68 -7.15
N TRP A 49 0.16 10.72 -8.47
CA TRP A 49 0.84 9.66 -9.23
C TRP A 49 2.33 9.94 -9.45
N ARG A 50 2.80 11.16 -9.20
CA ARG A 50 4.18 11.61 -9.49
C ARG A 50 5.04 11.78 -8.24
N ARG A 51 4.69 11.11 -7.14
CA ARG A 51 5.38 11.23 -5.84
C ARG A 51 5.47 12.68 -5.34
N GLU A 52 4.35 13.38 -5.36
CA GLU A 52 4.27 14.78 -4.96
C GLU A 52 4.28 14.92 -3.44
N ALA A 53 4.62 16.11 -2.93
CA ALA A 53 4.45 16.40 -1.51
C ALA A 53 2.97 16.27 -1.12
N VAL A 54 2.71 15.69 0.05
CA VAL A 54 1.33 15.48 0.53
C VAL A 54 0.68 16.81 0.85
N THR A 55 -0.56 16.99 0.37
CA THR A 55 -1.42 18.14 0.66
C THR A 55 -2.79 17.65 1.07
N ALA A 56 -3.59 18.52 1.70
CA ALA A 56 -4.94 18.18 2.16
C ALA A 56 -5.90 17.80 1.02
N ASP A 57 -5.63 18.27 -0.20
CA ASP A 57 -6.50 18.06 -1.37
C ASP A 57 -6.27 16.71 -2.07
N HIS A 58 -5.23 15.98 -1.69
CA HIS A 58 -4.91 14.69 -2.30
C HIS A 58 -5.92 13.61 -1.90
N ARG A 59 -6.64 13.09 -2.90
CA ARG A 59 -7.59 11.98 -2.73
C ARG A 59 -6.96 10.60 -2.75
N LYS A 60 -5.67 10.51 -3.09
CA LYS A 60 -4.90 9.27 -3.15
C LYS A 60 -3.49 9.54 -2.66
N LEU A 61 -3.00 8.62 -1.81
CA LEU A 61 -1.66 8.63 -1.28
C LEU A 61 -0.92 7.35 -1.70
N ILE A 62 0.39 7.47 -1.89
CA ILE A 62 1.31 6.37 -2.13
C ILE A 62 2.18 6.24 -0.89
N VAL A 63 2.22 5.04 -0.30
CA VAL A 63 3.06 4.71 0.85
C VAL A 63 4.15 3.74 0.41
N LEU A 64 5.40 4.04 0.75
CA LEU A 64 6.52 3.12 0.62
C LEU A 64 6.95 2.64 2.00
N ALA A 65 7.05 1.31 2.14
CA ALA A 65 7.48 0.66 3.36
C ALA A 65 8.58 -0.37 3.08
N THR A 66 9.43 -0.60 4.07
CA THR A 66 10.46 -1.63 4.06
C THR A 66 10.25 -2.57 5.24
N PRO A 67 10.68 -3.84 5.17
CA PRO A 67 10.75 -4.69 6.35
C PRO A 67 11.60 -4.01 7.44
N VAL A 68 11.24 -4.23 8.70
CA VAL A 68 12.10 -3.95 9.86
C VAL A 68 13.16 -5.06 9.88
N GLY A 69 14.43 -4.66 9.93
CA GLY A 69 15.57 -5.58 9.97
C GLY A 69 15.76 -6.24 11.33
#